data_AF-A0A937KDM5-F1
#
_entry.id   AF-A0A937KDM5-F1
#
_cell.length_a   1.000
_cell.length_b   1.000
_cell.length_c   1.000
_cell.angle_alpha   90.00
_cell.angle_beta   90.00
_cell.angle_gamma   90.00
#
_symmetry.space_group_name_H-M   'P 1'
#
loop_
_entity.id
_entity.type
_entity.pdbx_description
1 polymer ?
#
loop_
_entity_poly.entity_id
_entity_poly.type
_entity_poly.pdbx_seq_one_letter_code
_entity_poly.pdbx_strand_id
1 'polypeptide(L)'
;MACSINSESTQNEPVVQQDLKAMVSDSTSESLDWEAYQDSLRSVLLKLKPDNFLKGSMLEEFYIRNLISVSGGELVFDLRFDLHAFDCGAPDCYSTDIKFGIPHNNQLQFPNELTFSIHEHGCVDTERRATGVMRLVEKGTTFVNYYSRDQQSNLVILGADKDKAYAYYFTGVEPDSIKADQIPEVIMNLSDTAAVPYRSTQLLTLEYERFFTQ
;
A
#
# COMPACT_ATOMS: atom_id res chain seq x y z
N MET A 1 -29.85 13.35 20.30
CA MET A 1 -29.48 14.78 20.13
C MET A 1 -28.87 14.90 18.74
N ALA A 2 -29.43 15.79 17.93
CA ALA A 2 -29.03 16.03 16.56
C ALA A 2 -27.79 16.93 16.51
N CYS A 3 -26.88 16.68 15.55
CA CYS A 3 -25.90 17.67 15.13
C CYS A 3 -26.33 18.18 13.75
N SER A 4 -26.91 19.37 13.74
CA SER A 4 -27.03 20.21 12.55
C SER A 4 -25.89 21.21 12.54
N ILE A 5 -25.18 21.35 11.43
CA ILE A 5 -24.45 22.58 11.08
C ILE A 5 -24.77 22.90 9.63
N ASN A 6 -25.31 24.11 9.44
CA ASN A 6 -25.64 24.70 8.15
C ASN A 6 -24.38 25.12 7.39
N SER A 7 -24.54 25.10 6.07
CA SER A 7 -23.66 25.52 4.99
C SER A 7 -23.06 26.92 5.11
N GLU A 8 -21.82 27.07 4.63
CA GLU A 8 -21.41 28.23 3.85
C GLU A 8 -20.47 27.79 2.72
N SER A 9 -20.88 28.12 1.51
CA SER A 9 -20.15 27.88 0.25
C SER A 9 -19.04 28.92 0.07
N THR A 10 -17.86 28.49 -0.37
CA THR A 10 -16.95 29.38 -1.10
C THR A 10 -16.39 28.63 -2.29
N GLN A 11 -16.78 29.11 -3.47
CA GLN A 11 -16.39 28.63 -4.78
C GLN A 11 -14.90 28.91 -4.99
N ASN A 12 -14.13 27.86 -5.29
CA ASN A 12 -12.94 27.86 -6.14
C ASN A 12 -12.47 26.39 -6.31
N GLU A 13 -13.22 25.61 -7.09
CA GLU A 13 -12.72 24.31 -7.57
C GLU A 13 -11.63 24.57 -8.62
N PRO A 14 -10.42 24.00 -8.50
CA PRO A 14 -9.42 24.08 -9.55
C PRO A 14 -9.88 23.31 -10.79
N VAL A 15 -9.55 23.84 -11.96
CA VAL A 15 -9.89 23.40 -13.33
C VAL A 15 -9.73 21.88 -13.59
N VAL A 16 -8.97 21.17 -12.76
CA VAL A 16 -8.77 19.71 -12.79
C VAL A 16 -10.05 18.91 -12.50
N GLN A 17 -10.99 19.44 -11.69
CA GLN A 17 -12.21 18.72 -11.31
C GLN A 17 -13.28 18.66 -12.43
N GLN A 18 -13.27 19.60 -13.38
CA GLN A 18 -14.23 19.61 -14.49
C GLN A 18 -13.93 18.53 -15.53
N ASP A 19 -12.64 18.27 -15.82
CA ASP A 19 -12.26 17.21 -16.76
C ASP A 19 -12.49 15.81 -16.18
N LEU A 20 -12.34 15.64 -14.86
CA LEU A 20 -12.67 14.40 -14.15
C LEU A 20 -14.17 14.08 -14.18
N LYS A 21 -15.04 15.09 -14.00
CA LYS A 21 -16.50 14.92 -14.08
C LYS A 21 -16.97 14.52 -15.49
N ALA A 22 -16.33 15.04 -16.54
CA ALA A 22 -16.68 14.72 -17.93
C ALA A 22 -16.31 13.28 -18.33
N MET A 23 -15.30 12.67 -17.70
CA MET A 23 -14.94 11.26 -17.94
C MET A 23 -15.80 10.26 -17.15
N VAL A 24 -16.51 10.71 -16.11
CA VAL A 24 -17.31 9.87 -15.20
C VAL A 24 -18.82 9.97 -15.47
N SER A 25 -19.28 10.94 -16.27
CA SER A 25 -20.70 11.29 -16.41
C SER A 25 -21.57 10.36 -17.28
N ASP A 26 -21.10 9.18 -17.70
CA ASP A 26 -21.88 8.27 -18.56
C ASP A 26 -22.55 7.11 -17.79
N SER A 27 -22.51 7.12 -16.46
CA SER A 27 -23.12 6.06 -15.64
C SER A 27 -23.73 6.61 -14.37
N THR A 28 -25.01 7.00 -14.42
CA THR A 28 -25.79 7.27 -13.20
C THR A 28 -27.16 6.60 -13.29
N SER A 29 -27.29 5.43 -12.66
CA SER A 29 -28.56 4.91 -12.12
C SER A 29 -28.31 4.47 -10.69
N GLU A 30 -29.00 5.09 -9.75
CA GLU A 30 -28.78 4.98 -8.30
C GLU A 30 -29.08 3.55 -7.80
N SER A 31 -28.11 2.98 -7.07
CA SER A 31 -28.07 1.65 -6.38
C SER A 31 -27.44 0.44 -7.09
N LEU A 32 -26.94 0.57 -8.32
CA LEU A 32 -26.03 -0.37 -9.00
C LEU A 32 -24.93 0.51 -9.61
N ASP A 33 -23.66 0.50 -9.24
CA ASP A 33 -22.80 -0.58 -8.79
C ASP A 33 -21.55 0.12 -8.20
N TRP A 34 -21.44 0.18 -6.86
CA TRP A 34 -20.32 0.87 -6.21
C TRP A 34 -18.98 0.23 -6.59
N GLU A 35 -18.96 -1.09 -6.80
CA GLU A 35 -17.76 -1.81 -7.25
C GLU A 35 -17.39 -1.40 -8.67
N ALA A 36 -18.35 -1.32 -9.61
CA ALA A 36 -18.07 -0.80 -10.95
C ALA A 36 -17.64 0.66 -10.94
N TYR A 37 -18.16 1.47 -10.01
CA TYR A 37 -17.68 2.84 -9.85
C TYR A 37 -16.20 2.86 -9.43
N GLN A 38 -15.82 2.06 -8.43
CA GLN A 38 -14.42 1.93 -8.01
C GLN A 38 -13.51 1.35 -9.11
N ASP A 39 -13.97 0.34 -9.84
CA ASP A 39 -13.25 -0.23 -10.98
C ASP A 39 -13.08 0.78 -12.13
N SER A 40 -14.09 1.64 -12.35
CA SER A 40 -14.00 2.75 -13.32
C SER A 40 -12.94 3.78 -12.89
N LEU A 41 -12.96 4.20 -11.63
CA LEU A 41 -11.97 5.14 -11.07
C LEU A 41 -10.55 4.56 -11.14
N ARG A 42 -10.36 3.29 -10.75
CA ARG A 42 -9.10 2.56 -10.89
C ARG A 42 -8.59 2.59 -12.33
N SER A 43 -9.48 2.34 -13.29
CA SER A 43 -9.15 2.35 -14.73
C SER A 43 -8.73 3.75 -15.20
N VAL A 44 -9.36 4.81 -14.71
CA VAL A 44 -8.97 6.20 -15.00
C VAL A 44 -7.60 6.50 -14.39
N LEU A 45 -7.37 6.17 -13.12
CA LEU A 45 -6.07 6.37 -12.46
C LEU A 45 -4.95 5.67 -13.22
N LEU A 46 -5.15 4.41 -13.60
CA LEU A 46 -4.17 3.64 -14.35
C LEU A 46 -3.84 4.28 -15.72
N LYS A 47 -4.83 4.88 -16.40
CA LYS A 47 -4.62 5.62 -17.66
C LYS A 47 -3.79 6.89 -17.45
N LEU A 48 -3.98 7.60 -16.34
CA LEU A 48 -3.25 8.83 -16.00
C LEU A 48 -1.78 8.59 -15.68
N LYS A 49 -1.40 7.38 -15.28
CA LYS A 49 -0.01 7.06 -14.97
C LYS A 49 0.86 7.01 -16.24
N PRO A 50 2.07 7.58 -16.26
CA PRO A 50 2.92 7.57 -17.47
C PRO A 50 3.68 6.26 -17.71
N ASP A 51 4.05 5.52 -16.67
CA ASP A 51 4.94 4.35 -16.78
C ASP A 51 4.15 3.08 -17.15
N ASN A 52 4.19 2.70 -18.43
CA ASN A 52 3.50 1.51 -18.92
C ASN A 52 4.08 0.19 -18.38
N PHE A 53 5.35 0.18 -17.99
CA PHE A 53 5.97 -1.00 -17.41
C PHE A 53 5.37 -1.30 -16.04
N LEU A 54 5.22 -0.29 -15.18
CA LEU A 54 4.60 -0.45 -13.87
C LEU A 54 3.13 -0.85 -13.95
N LYS A 55 2.38 -0.30 -14.91
CA LYS A 55 0.97 -0.69 -15.16
C LYS A 55 0.80 -2.19 -15.41
N GLY A 56 1.74 -2.82 -16.11
CA GLY A 56 1.67 -4.26 -16.41
C GLY A 56 2.39 -5.15 -15.42
N SER A 57 2.93 -4.60 -14.33
CA SER A 57 3.78 -5.34 -13.38
C SER A 57 2.99 -5.79 -12.15
N MET A 58 3.61 -6.62 -11.31
CA MET A 58 3.05 -6.97 -10.00
C MET A 58 2.88 -5.75 -9.06
N LEU A 59 3.46 -4.59 -9.42
CA LEU A 59 3.40 -3.35 -8.65
C LEU A 59 2.30 -2.38 -9.14
N GLU A 60 1.40 -2.82 -10.03
CA GLU A 60 0.34 -1.99 -10.60
C GLU A 60 -0.45 -1.23 -9.51
N GLU A 61 -0.86 -1.93 -8.44
CA GLU A 61 -1.65 -1.34 -7.35
C GLU A 61 -0.85 -0.34 -6.53
N PHE A 62 0.40 -0.65 -6.21
CA PHE A 62 1.31 0.29 -5.56
C PHE A 62 1.48 1.57 -6.39
N TYR A 63 1.55 1.42 -7.71
CA TYR A 63 1.73 2.53 -8.63
C TYR A 63 0.46 3.37 -8.77
N ILE A 64 -0.72 2.75 -8.91
CA ILE A 64 -2.02 3.42 -8.91
C ILE A 64 -2.16 4.27 -7.64
N ARG A 65 -1.79 3.70 -6.49
CA ARG A 65 -1.98 4.28 -5.15
C ARG A 65 -0.87 5.25 -4.70
N ASN A 66 0.02 5.66 -5.60
CA ASN A 66 1.12 6.60 -5.33
C ASN A 66 2.13 6.12 -4.27
N LEU A 67 2.25 4.81 -4.05
CA LEU A 67 3.21 4.23 -3.09
C LEU A 67 4.59 3.98 -3.70
N ILE A 68 4.68 4.11 -5.03
CA ILE A 68 5.92 4.02 -5.78
C ILE A 68 6.03 5.23 -6.70
N SER A 69 7.22 5.81 -6.73
CA SER A 69 7.59 6.88 -7.66
C SER A 69 8.88 6.54 -8.39
N VAL A 70 9.06 7.11 -9.59
CA VAL A 70 10.33 7.00 -10.34
C VAL A 70 11.17 8.23 -10.03
N SER A 71 12.34 8.04 -9.45
CA SER A 71 13.27 9.13 -9.14
C SER A 71 14.71 8.68 -9.33
N GLY A 72 15.52 9.46 -10.04
CA GLY A 72 16.96 9.18 -10.19
C GLY A 72 17.31 7.84 -10.85
N GLY A 73 16.40 7.23 -11.62
CA GLY A 73 16.60 5.90 -12.21
C GLY A 73 16.24 4.74 -11.26
N GLU A 74 15.56 5.03 -10.15
CA GLU A 74 15.09 4.05 -9.17
C GLU A 74 13.56 4.12 -9.04
N LEU A 75 12.96 2.97 -8.70
CA LEU A 75 11.62 2.88 -8.15
C LEU A 75 11.74 3.07 -6.64
N VAL A 76 11.26 4.21 -6.15
CA VAL A 76 11.25 4.57 -4.72
C VAL A 76 9.91 4.19 -4.13
N PHE A 77 9.96 3.30 -3.14
CA PHE A 77 8.82 2.84 -2.36
C PHE A 77 8.67 3.67 -1.09
N ASP A 78 7.44 4.04 -0.77
CA ASP A 78 7.05 4.67 0.48
C ASP A 78 5.82 3.95 1.03
N LEU A 79 6.05 2.97 1.91
CA LEU A 79 5.03 2.07 2.41
C LEU A 79 4.75 2.36 3.88
N ARG A 80 3.52 2.82 4.17
CA ARG A 80 3.03 2.95 5.53
C ARG A 80 2.29 1.70 5.97
N PHE A 81 2.70 1.14 7.10
CA PHE A 81 2.09 -0.01 7.75
C PHE A 81 1.46 0.38 9.08
N ASP A 82 0.36 -0.28 9.43
CA ASP A 82 -0.38 -0.14 10.68
C ASP A 82 -0.88 -1.51 11.19
N LEU A 83 -1.21 -1.58 12.48
CA LEU A 83 -1.56 -2.83 13.19
C LEU A 83 -3.05 -3.24 13.02
N HIS A 84 -3.74 -2.74 11.98
CA HIS A 84 -5.22 -2.72 11.93
C HIS A 84 -5.98 -3.91 11.41
N ALA A 85 -5.30 -5.00 11.15
CA ALA A 85 -5.91 -6.09 10.41
C ALA A 85 -7.15 -6.73 11.07
N PHE A 86 -7.39 -6.56 12.38
CA PHE A 86 -8.38 -7.36 13.12
C PHE A 86 -9.41 -6.59 13.97
N ASP A 87 -9.32 -5.27 14.13
CA ASP A 87 -10.22 -4.53 15.05
C ASP A 87 -11.43 -3.83 14.40
N CYS A 88 -11.68 -4.11 13.11
CA CYS A 88 -12.73 -3.45 12.31
C CYS A 88 -12.48 -1.96 12.01
N GLY A 89 -11.23 -1.50 12.02
CA GLY A 89 -10.84 -0.20 11.46
C GLY A 89 -10.87 0.95 12.45
N ALA A 90 -10.71 0.70 13.75
CA ALA A 90 -10.47 1.76 14.72
C ALA A 90 -9.00 2.22 14.59
N PRO A 91 -8.71 3.53 14.53
CA PRO A 91 -7.35 4.00 14.32
C PRO A 91 -6.46 3.80 15.56
N ASP A 92 -5.64 2.74 15.54
CA ASP A 92 -4.32 2.62 16.17
C ASP A 92 -3.50 3.72 15.56
N CYS A 93 -3.13 4.61 16.44
CA CYS A 93 -2.30 5.74 16.14
C CYS A 93 -0.88 5.29 15.80
N TYR A 94 -0.45 4.06 16.10
CA TYR A 94 0.83 3.50 15.70
C TYR A 94 0.96 3.35 14.18
N SER A 95 2.09 3.76 13.63
CA SER A 95 2.42 3.58 12.22
C SER A 95 3.91 3.31 12.03
N THR A 96 4.22 2.50 11.03
CA THR A 96 5.57 2.18 10.60
C THR A 96 5.72 2.51 9.12
N ASP A 97 6.48 3.55 8.82
CA ASP A 97 6.78 3.94 7.44
C ASP A 97 8.10 3.30 7.02
N ILE A 98 8.09 2.58 5.90
CA ILE A 98 9.26 1.90 5.32
C ILE A 98 9.52 2.48 3.93
N LYS A 99 10.74 2.98 3.73
CA LYS A 99 11.18 3.53 2.45
C LYS A 99 12.41 2.81 1.92
N PHE A 100 12.42 2.51 0.63
CA PHE A 100 13.54 1.87 -0.07
C PHE A 100 13.49 2.15 -1.57
N GLY A 101 14.60 1.91 -2.26
CA GLY A 101 14.71 2.03 -3.71
C GLY A 101 15.14 0.72 -4.37
N ILE A 102 14.63 0.44 -5.57
CA ILE A 102 15.17 -0.60 -6.45
C ILE A 102 15.48 -0.01 -7.83
N PRO A 103 16.42 -0.59 -8.61
CA PRO A 103 16.73 -0.11 -9.94
C PRO A 103 15.51 -0.10 -10.88
N HIS A 104 15.34 0.97 -11.64
CA HIS A 104 14.31 1.10 -12.67
C HIS A 104 14.94 1.03 -14.07
N ASN A 105 14.92 -0.15 -14.70
CA ASN A 105 15.50 -0.39 -16.03
C ASN A 105 14.53 -1.05 -17.01
N ASN A 106 13.22 -0.73 -16.91
CA ASN A 106 12.13 -1.40 -17.65
C ASN A 106 12.03 -2.91 -17.40
N GLN A 107 12.64 -3.41 -16.32
CA GLN A 107 12.49 -4.76 -15.80
C GLN A 107 12.36 -4.69 -14.28
N LEU A 108 11.54 -5.58 -13.70
CA LEU A 108 11.35 -5.58 -12.25
C LEU A 108 12.45 -6.42 -11.63
N GLN A 109 13.50 -5.75 -11.18
CA GLN A 109 14.67 -6.41 -10.60
C GLN A 109 14.75 -6.10 -9.11
N PHE A 110 14.22 -7.01 -8.30
CA PHE A 110 14.41 -7.02 -6.86
C PHE A 110 15.84 -7.47 -6.53
N PRO A 111 16.67 -6.60 -5.91
CA PRO A 111 18.06 -6.91 -5.58
C PRO A 111 18.15 -7.95 -4.45
N ASN A 112 19.29 -8.63 -4.33
CA ASN A 112 19.51 -9.58 -3.23
C ASN A 112 19.64 -8.88 -1.87
N GLU A 113 20.09 -7.63 -1.85
CA GLU A 113 20.17 -6.79 -0.67
C GLU A 113 19.49 -5.44 -0.95
N LEU A 114 18.75 -4.95 0.03
CA LEU A 114 17.94 -3.76 -0.05
C LEU A 114 18.22 -2.87 1.15
N THR A 115 18.78 -1.68 0.92
CA THR A 115 18.85 -0.67 1.97
C THR A 115 17.49 -0.03 2.15
N PHE A 116 17.07 0.12 3.40
CA PHE A 116 15.79 0.74 3.75
C PHE A 116 15.94 1.68 4.94
N SER A 117 14.99 2.60 5.06
CA SER A 117 14.76 3.39 6.26
C SER A 117 13.40 3.07 6.84
N ILE A 118 13.31 3.05 8.17
CA ILE A 118 12.08 2.86 8.93
C ILE A 118 11.84 4.08 9.83
N HIS A 119 10.58 4.51 9.92
CA HIS A 119 10.11 5.51 10.87
C HIS A 119 8.87 4.98 11.58
N GLU A 120 9.02 4.65 12.87
CA GLU A 120 7.93 4.27 13.74
C GLU A 120 7.46 5.52 14.51
N HIS A 121 6.17 5.82 14.41
CA HIS A 121 5.56 7.01 15.02
C HIS A 121 4.12 6.75 15.43
N GLY A 122 3.48 7.75 16.04
CA GLY A 122 2.11 7.65 16.51
C GLY A 122 1.98 7.57 18.02
N CYS A 123 1.20 6.60 18.51
CA CYS A 123 1.07 6.30 19.94
C CYS A 123 2.23 5.45 20.45
N VAL A 124 3.45 5.92 20.24
CA VAL A 124 4.68 5.36 20.79
C VAL A 124 5.22 6.29 21.87
N ASP A 125 5.87 5.74 22.89
CA ASP A 125 6.56 6.54 23.91
C ASP A 125 7.66 7.42 23.31
N THR A 126 8.29 6.96 22.22
CA THR A 126 9.32 7.70 21.47
C THR A 126 9.31 7.28 20.02
N GLU A 127 9.30 8.26 19.11
CA GLU A 127 9.48 7.97 17.68
C GLU A 127 10.84 7.33 17.41
N ARG A 128 10.85 6.28 16.60
CA ARG A 128 12.07 5.59 16.21
C ARG A 128 12.33 5.82 14.73
N ARG A 129 13.57 6.19 14.40
CA ARG A 129 14.08 6.19 13.03
C ARG A 129 15.30 5.30 12.96
N ALA A 130 15.32 4.41 11.99
CA ALA A 130 16.48 3.56 11.75
C ALA A 130 16.70 3.34 10.25
N THR A 131 17.89 2.89 9.92
CA THR A 131 18.22 2.37 8.60
C THR A 131 18.72 0.95 8.76
N GLY A 132 18.61 0.16 7.71
CA GLY A 132 19.09 -1.21 7.73
C GLY A 132 19.22 -1.80 6.34
N VAL A 133 19.61 -3.07 6.30
CA VAL A 133 19.67 -3.86 5.08
C VAL A 133 18.74 -5.06 5.25
N MET A 134 17.83 -5.23 4.30
CA MET A 134 17.09 -6.47 4.15
C MET A 134 17.76 -7.34 3.09
N ARG A 135 17.70 -8.66 3.28
CA ARG A 135 18.17 -9.65 2.32
C ARG A 135 17.00 -10.40 1.72
N LEU A 136 17.07 -10.64 0.42
CA LEU A 136 16.06 -11.41 -0.30
C LEU A 136 16.04 -12.85 0.24
N VAL A 137 14.88 -13.28 0.73
CA VAL A 137 14.64 -14.65 1.21
C VAL A 137 13.99 -15.48 0.11
N GLU A 138 12.99 -14.91 -0.55
CA GLU A 138 12.16 -15.61 -1.52
C GLU A 138 11.66 -14.65 -2.59
N LYS A 139 11.53 -15.11 -3.84
CA LYS A 139 10.83 -14.38 -4.90
C LYS A 139 10.11 -15.31 -5.85
N GLY A 140 8.97 -14.85 -6.34
CA GLY A 140 8.23 -15.44 -7.44
C GLY A 140 7.94 -14.40 -8.52
N THR A 141 7.09 -14.76 -9.47
CA THR A 141 6.59 -13.82 -10.49
C THR A 141 5.61 -12.79 -9.92
N THR A 142 4.95 -13.13 -8.82
CA THR A 142 3.89 -12.33 -8.18
C THR A 142 4.18 -12.04 -6.71
N PHE A 143 5.41 -12.23 -6.23
CA PHE A 143 5.76 -11.87 -4.85
C PHE A 143 7.26 -11.69 -4.65
N VAL A 144 7.61 -10.98 -3.59
CA VAL A 144 8.97 -10.90 -3.06
C VAL A 144 8.94 -10.86 -1.52
N ASN A 145 9.87 -11.54 -0.88
CA ASN A 145 10.00 -11.62 0.57
C ASN A 145 11.44 -11.28 0.97
N TYR A 146 11.57 -10.26 1.80
CA TYR A 146 12.84 -9.76 2.33
C TYR A 146 12.88 -9.93 3.84
N TYR A 147 14.06 -10.19 4.39
CA TYR A 147 14.30 -10.26 5.84
C TYR A 147 15.42 -9.34 6.30
N SER A 148 15.17 -8.56 7.35
CA SER A 148 16.20 -7.83 8.08
C SER A 148 16.58 -8.59 9.34
N ARG A 149 17.85 -8.98 9.46
CA ARG A 149 18.37 -9.58 10.71
C ARG A 149 18.43 -8.54 11.83
N ASP A 150 18.81 -7.31 11.51
CA ASP A 150 19.01 -6.25 12.50
C ASP A 150 17.69 -5.76 13.11
N GLN A 151 16.61 -5.78 12.31
CA GLN A 151 15.26 -5.44 12.79
C GLN A 151 14.42 -6.68 13.16
N GLN A 152 14.94 -7.89 12.95
CA GLN A 152 14.21 -9.16 13.11
C GLN A 152 12.82 -9.12 12.45
N SER A 153 12.78 -8.76 11.16
CA SER A 153 11.54 -8.41 10.47
C SER A 153 11.49 -8.93 9.04
N ASN A 154 10.30 -9.33 8.56
CA ASN A 154 10.05 -9.64 7.15
C ASN A 154 9.22 -8.55 6.48
N LEU A 155 9.63 -8.13 5.28
CA LEU A 155 8.79 -7.36 4.35
C LEU A 155 8.37 -8.28 3.20
N VAL A 156 7.07 -8.52 3.07
CA VAL A 156 6.52 -9.29 1.97
C VAL A 156 5.65 -8.40 1.10
N ILE A 157 5.95 -8.39 -0.19
CA ILE A 157 5.21 -7.67 -1.22
C ILE A 157 4.60 -8.72 -2.14
N LEU A 158 3.28 -8.67 -2.27
CA LEU A 158 2.48 -9.50 -3.14
C LEU A 158 2.03 -8.70 -4.35
N GLY A 159 1.96 -9.39 -5.48
CA GLY A 159 1.42 -8.87 -6.73
C GLY A 159 -0.09 -8.74 -6.69
N ALA A 160 -0.64 -8.13 -7.73
CA ALA A 160 -2.06 -7.87 -7.83
C ALA A 160 -2.92 -9.14 -7.66
N ASP A 161 -3.60 -9.23 -6.51
CA ASP A 161 -4.65 -10.20 -6.21
C ASP A 161 -5.73 -9.41 -5.43
N LYS A 162 -6.93 -9.29 -6.03
CA LYS A 162 -8.01 -8.44 -5.51
C LYS A 162 -8.46 -8.86 -4.10
N ASP A 163 -8.19 -10.11 -3.71
CA ASP A 163 -8.63 -10.70 -2.45
C ASP A 163 -7.52 -10.72 -1.37
N LYS A 164 -6.34 -10.13 -1.63
CA LYS A 164 -5.20 -10.14 -0.70
C LYS A 164 -4.67 -8.75 -0.41
N ALA A 165 -4.07 -8.58 0.78
CA ALA A 165 -3.29 -7.38 1.03
C ALA A 165 -2.01 -7.42 0.18
N TYR A 166 -1.71 -6.33 -0.52
CA TYR A 166 -0.55 -6.26 -1.41
C TYR A 166 0.79 -6.23 -0.67
N ALA A 167 0.82 -5.87 0.62
CA ALA A 167 2.05 -5.88 1.42
C ALA A 167 1.80 -6.23 2.90
N TYR A 168 2.77 -6.92 3.49
CA TYR A 168 2.82 -7.30 4.90
C TYR A 168 4.20 -6.99 5.50
N TYR A 169 4.20 -6.50 6.73
CA TYR A 169 5.43 -6.29 7.51
C TYR A 169 5.32 -7.04 8.83
N PHE A 170 6.18 -8.04 9.03
CA PHE A 170 6.24 -8.85 10.24
C PHE A 170 7.39 -8.35 11.11
N THR A 171 7.15 -8.17 12.41
CA THR A 171 8.16 -7.75 13.39
C THR A 171 8.39 -8.83 14.43
N GLY A 172 9.61 -8.91 14.98
CA GLY A 172 9.96 -9.88 16.02
C GLY A 172 9.93 -11.33 15.54
N VAL A 173 10.24 -11.57 14.26
CA VAL A 173 10.21 -12.90 13.64
C VAL A 173 11.60 -13.45 13.38
N GLU A 174 11.73 -14.77 13.50
CA GLU A 174 12.97 -15.49 13.24
C GLU A 174 13.27 -15.56 11.73
N PRO A 175 14.54 -15.68 11.32
CA PRO A 175 14.88 -15.92 9.92
C PRO A 175 14.14 -17.15 9.39
N ASP A 176 13.71 -17.09 8.13
CA ASP A 176 13.01 -18.17 7.42
C ASP A 176 11.64 -18.60 7.98
N SER A 177 11.11 -17.93 9.01
CA SER A 177 9.80 -18.29 9.60
C SER A 177 8.60 -17.84 8.76
N ILE A 178 8.79 -16.89 7.85
CA ILE A 178 7.74 -16.37 6.97
C ILE A 178 8.04 -16.79 5.53
N LYS A 179 7.09 -17.50 4.90
CA LYS A 179 7.11 -17.89 3.49
C LYS A 179 5.89 -17.31 2.76
N ALA A 180 6.06 -16.92 1.50
CA ALA A 180 5.04 -16.17 0.78
C ALA A 180 3.78 -17.00 0.49
N ASP A 181 3.96 -18.29 0.18
CA ASP A 181 2.87 -19.26 -0.05
C ASP A 181 2.04 -19.55 1.22
N GLN A 182 2.64 -19.37 2.39
CA GLN A 182 2.01 -19.56 3.69
C GLN A 182 1.31 -18.31 4.22
N ILE A 183 1.42 -17.14 3.57
CA ILE A 183 0.79 -15.91 4.07
C ILE A 183 -0.71 -16.06 4.36
N PRO A 184 -1.54 -16.69 3.49
CA PRO A 184 -2.95 -16.89 3.80
C PRO A 184 -3.16 -17.72 5.07
N GLU A 185 -2.39 -18.80 5.25
CA GLU A 185 -2.47 -19.66 6.42
C GLU A 185 -1.94 -18.97 7.68
N VAL A 186 -0.83 -18.23 7.57
CA VAL A 186 -0.27 -17.43 8.66
C VAL A 186 -1.32 -16.45 9.14
N ILE A 187 -1.97 -15.70 8.24
CA ILE A 187 -3.02 -14.74 8.59
C ILE A 187 -4.25 -15.40 9.22
N MET A 188 -4.74 -16.50 8.63
CA MET A 188 -5.94 -17.20 9.11
C MET A 188 -5.74 -17.85 10.48
N ASN A 189 -4.51 -18.21 10.82
CA ASN A 189 -4.16 -18.88 12.08
C ASN A 189 -3.51 -17.95 13.12
N LEU A 190 -3.55 -16.62 12.93
CA LEU A 190 -3.12 -15.69 13.97
C LEU A 190 -4.03 -15.85 15.20
N SER A 191 -3.51 -16.47 16.25
CA SER A 191 -4.10 -16.41 17.59
C SER A 191 -3.83 -15.04 18.21
N ASP A 192 -4.56 -14.69 19.28
CA ASP A 192 -4.35 -13.46 20.07
C ASP A 192 -2.92 -13.30 20.64
N THR A 193 -2.07 -14.33 20.50
CA THR A 193 -0.69 -14.41 20.99
C THR A 193 0.38 -14.40 19.89
N ALA A 194 -0.01 -14.47 18.62
CA ALA A 194 0.92 -14.49 17.49
C ALA A 194 1.24 -13.07 16.99
N ALA A 195 2.44 -12.87 16.46
CA ALA A 195 2.85 -11.60 15.87
C ALA A 195 2.01 -11.31 14.62
N VAL A 196 0.95 -10.51 14.79
CA VAL A 196 0.10 -10.03 13.70
C VAL A 196 0.95 -9.16 12.76
N PRO A 197 1.00 -9.47 11.45
CA PRO A 197 1.71 -8.61 10.51
C PRO A 197 1.00 -7.28 10.38
N TYR A 198 1.79 -6.22 10.32
CA TYR A 198 1.29 -4.90 9.97
C TYR A 198 0.93 -4.92 8.49
N ARG A 199 -0.16 -4.23 8.14
CA ARG A 199 -0.66 -4.11 6.77
C ARG A 199 -0.69 -2.64 6.39
N SER A 200 -0.72 -2.35 5.09
CA SER A 200 -0.86 -0.97 4.63
C SER A 200 -2.33 -0.65 4.35
N THR A 201 -2.93 0.23 5.15
CA THR A 201 -4.30 0.71 4.90
C THR A 201 -4.45 1.34 3.51
N GLN A 202 -3.41 2.00 2.99
CA GLN A 202 -3.43 2.58 1.65
C GLN A 202 -3.56 1.51 0.55
N LEU A 203 -3.09 0.29 0.79
CA LEU A 203 -3.21 -0.86 -0.11
C LEU A 203 -4.53 -1.62 0.07
N LEU A 204 -5.21 -1.46 1.20
CA LEU A 204 -6.46 -2.17 1.51
C LEU A 204 -7.73 -1.37 1.18
N THR A 205 -7.64 -0.04 1.12
CA THR A 205 -8.83 0.79 0.84
C THR A 205 -9.36 0.54 -0.58
N LEU A 206 -10.69 0.46 -0.68
CA LEU A 206 -11.39 0.31 -1.96
C LEU A 206 -11.80 1.66 -2.57
N GLU A 207 -11.59 2.78 -1.85
CA GLU A 207 -11.96 4.13 -2.29
C GLU A 207 -10.85 4.75 -3.16
N TYR A 208 -10.92 4.51 -4.48
CA TYR A 208 -9.93 5.00 -5.43
C TYR A 208 -9.94 6.52 -5.61
N GLU A 209 -11.03 7.21 -5.24
CA GLU A 209 -11.15 8.67 -5.25
C GLU A 209 -9.99 9.36 -4.50
N ARG A 210 -9.48 8.69 -3.45
CA ARG A 210 -8.40 9.20 -2.57
C ARG A 210 -7.06 9.40 -3.28
N PHE A 211 -6.88 8.83 -4.47
CA PHE A 211 -5.62 8.84 -5.20
C PHE A 211 -5.60 9.82 -6.39
N PHE A 212 -6.65 10.61 -6.60
CA PHE A 212 -6.70 11.64 -7.65
C PHE A 212 -6.08 12.99 -7.25
N THR A 213 -5.84 13.24 -5.96
CA THR A 213 -5.55 14.58 -5.42
C THR A 213 -4.20 14.72 -4.71
N GLN A 214 -3.30 13.75 -4.86
CA GLN A 214 -1.97 13.75 -4.23
C GLN A 214 -0.84 13.99 -5.23
#